data_AF-A0A807ZNN7-F1
#
_entry.id   AF-A0A807ZNN7-F1
#
_cell.length_a   1.000
_cell.length_b   1.000
_cell.length_c   1.000
_cell.angle_alpha   90.00
_cell.angle_beta   90.00
_cell.angle_gamma   90.00
#
_symmetry.space_group_name_H-M   'P 1'
#
loop_
_entity.id
_entity.type
_entity.pdbx_description
1 polymer ?
#
loop_
_entity_poly.entity_id
_entity_poly.type
_entity_poly.pdbx_seq_one_letter_code
_entity_poly.pdbx_strand_id
1 'polypeptide(L)'
;MKFAMRLTFAVCLALFAAGLATTTQAAARSAVVLPFTVNAPQSYSYLSKAVPATIQGRLNRPGVLDVRSLQGKASSQVEAAKAMNSAGAGHAIWGSVNVMGNECTIEVNSVDKAGKTWSKTAQSTVSGLTGAVQTLSAALGQEVFGIAGVRAPGSTAAAGPRGGSAAPGGDIITNETGQQQMYLNPQFRYQGSGASDGSRLRSQRLPFTMVSMAVGDFNGDGKNEIALLSENHLRIYMWDHDGKLKLLGETLISRSNKNFSMKAIDLNRDGSMDIVVATFEDDSNRPYSYFYSFKGNKFTQVAERIPYFVSVVRLPPTFTPTLVGQGWDSLKLFAPGVYTMVKTGGKYTFGARLDLPTGATVFNVAWLPGGRSGKGDQLVMLTDDERLKVFQGNGNTLVHTTMERFSGSSTGMDHYKGMPGLGVDKNYQLPSKYYAPMNLIAADIGHTGEYVMLVNKPISTASQMFDRYRYFPQGEIHALYWDGVGLGLKWKTRRIRGSVAAVDLADATNNGVLDLVVGLNTSPDLGIGSRQCMITAYPLDVSATDPNTPADMSDFEVNPN
;
A
#
# COMPACT_ATOMS: atom_id res chain seq x y z
N MET A 1 -14.78 64.87 -54.15
CA MET A 1 -14.47 63.48 -53.78
C MET A 1 -13.33 63.39 -52.74
N LYS A 2 -13.49 64.01 -51.55
CA LYS A 2 -12.50 63.91 -50.44
C LYS A 2 -13.13 63.95 -49.04
N PHE A 3 -14.43 63.66 -48.93
CA PHE A 3 -15.13 63.61 -47.63
C PHE A 3 -15.81 62.26 -47.33
N ALA A 4 -16.05 61.41 -48.34
CA ALA A 4 -16.68 60.10 -48.15
C ALA A 4 -15.71 58.98 -47.73
N MET A 5 -14.39 59.20 -47.82
CA MET A 5 -13.37 58.16 -47.54
C MET A 5 -12.82 58.20 -46.10
N ARG A 6 -13.14 59.24 -45.32
CA ARG A 6 -12.75 59.34 -43.90
C ARG A 6 -13.82 58.82 -42.93
N LEU A 7 -15.06 58.67 -43.39
CA LEU A 7 -16.15 58.14 -42.56
C LEU A 7 -16.15 56.61 -42.50
N THR A 8 -15.71 55.93 -43.56
CA THR A 8 -15.63 54.46 -43.61
C THR A 8 -14.50 53.91 -42.75
N PHE A 9 -13.39 54.63 -42.60
CA PHE A 9 -12.29 54.22 -41.73
C PHE A 9 -12.58 54.44 -40.23
N ALA A 10 -13.39 55.46 -39.90
CA ALA A 10 -13.84 55.70 -38.52
C ALA A 10 -14.89 54.67 -38.06
N VAL A 11 -15.77 54.21 -38.97
CA VAL A 11 -16.78 53.19 -38.66
C VAL A 11 -16.18 51.79 -38.58
N CYS A 12 -15.15 51.46 -39.37
CA CYS A 12 -14.43 50.19 -39.24
C CYS A 12 -13.53 50.13 -37.98
N LEU A 13 -13.02 51.26 -37.49
CA LEU A 13 -12.26 51.31 -36.23
C LEU A 13 -13.19 51.30 -34.99
N ALA A 14 -14.41 51.82 -35.11
CA ALA A 14 -15.44 51.74 -34.07
C ALA A 14 -16.08 50.34 -33.96
N LEU A 15 -16.14 49.58 -35.05
CA LEU A 15 -16.62 48.18 -35.05
C LEU A 15 -15.54 47.18 -34.64
N PHE A 16 -14.25 47.53 -34.68
CA PHE A 16 -13.17 46.70 -34.12
C PHE A 16 -12.95 46.91 -32.61
N ALA A 17 -13.42 48.03 -32.05
CA ALA A 17 -13.36 48.31 -30.61
C ALA A 17 -14.54 47.72 -29.81
N ALA A 18 -15.62 47.30 -30.48
CA ALA A 18 -16.80 46.69 -29.83
C ALA A 18 -16.74 45.15 -29.74
N GLY A 19 -15.66 44.53 -30.23
CA GLY A 19 -15.43 43.08 -30.20
C GLY A 19 -14.55 42.59 -29.05
N LEU A 20 -14.09 43.48 -28.17
CA LEU A 20 -13.52 43.08 -26.89
C LEU A 20 -14.67 42.77 -25.95
N ALA A 21 -15.26 41.58 -26.10
CA ALA A 21 -15.87 40.93 -24.97
C ALA A 21 -14.77 40.87 -23.91
N THR A 22 -14.86 41.75 -22.90
CA THR A 22 -14.16 41.55 -21.65
C THR A 22 -14.61 40.17 -21.18
N THR A 23 -13.79 39.15 -21.43
CA THR A 23 -13.79 37.98 -20.56
C THR A 23 -13.40 38.55 -19.21
N THR A 24 -14.40 38.92 -18.42
CA THR A 24 -14.26 39.07 -16.99
C THR A 24 -13.77 37.71 -16.53
N GLN A 25 -12.45 37.56 -16.46
CA GLN A 25 -11.82 36.47 -15.75
C GLN A 25 -12.35 36.61 -14.34
N ALA A 26 -13.35 35.81 -14.00
CA ALA A 26 -14.00 35.86 -12.71
C ALA A 26 -12.90 35.76 -11.67
N ALA A 27 -12.70 36.85 -10.90
CA ALA A 27 -11.69 36.88 -9.86
C ALA A 27 -11.86 35.62 -9.00
N ALA A 28 -10.78 34.86 -8.81
CA ALA A 28 -10.82 33.63 -8.03
C ALA A 28 -11.50 33.94 -6.67
N ARG A 29 -12.60 33.23 -6.39
CA ARG A 29 -13.28 33.37 -5.11
C ARG A 29 -12.30 32.89 -4.03
N SER A 30 -12.26 33.53 -2.87
CA SER A 30 -11.36 33.12 -1.80
C SER A 30 -12.17 32.82 -0.53
N ALA A 31 -11.84 31.73 0.14
CA ALA A 31 -12.46 31.33 1.39
C ALA A 31 -11.41 30.93 2.43
N VAL A 32 -11.73 31.10 3.69
CA VAL A 32 -10.91 30.62 4.81
C VAL A 32 -11.70 29.64 5.67
N VAL A 33 -11.06 28.53 6.02
CA VAL A 33 -11.63 27.52 6.92
C VAL A 33 -10.93 27.61 8.27
N LEU A 34 -11.74 27.83 9.30
CA LEU A 34 -11.31 27.95 10.68
C LEU A 34 -11.42 26.58 11.38
N PRO A 35 -10.61 26.33 12.43
CA PRO A 35 -10.72 25.14 13.24
C PRO A 35 -12.11 24.96 13.83
N PHE A 36 -12.65 23.75 13.74
CA PHE A 36 -13.98 23.44 14.24
C PHE A 36 -13.93 23.23 15.75
N THR A 37 -14.98 23.69 16.44
CA THR A 37 -15.15 23.42 17.87
C THR A 37 -15.55 21.97 18.05
N VAL A 38 -14.84 21.22 18.90
CA VAL A 38 -15.15 19.81 19.15
C VAL A 38 -15.58 19.63 20.59
N ASN A 39 -16.84 19.23 20.79
CA ASN A 39 -17.40 18.86 22.08
C ASN A 39 -17.50 17.33 22.13
N ALA A 40 -16.40 16.69 22.51
CA ALA A 40 -16.25 15.23 22.53
C ALA A 40 -15.17 14.81 23.55
N PRO A 41 -15.11 13.53 23.96
CA PRO A 41 -13.98 13.00 24.73
C PRO A 41 -12.62 13.31 24.11
N GLN A 42 -11.55 13.38 24.92
CA GLN A 42 -10.20 13.76 24.44
C GLN A 42 -9.68 12.93 23.26
N SER A 43 -10.13 11.67 23.14
CA SER A 43 -9.84 10.78 22.01
C SER A 43 -10.27 11.34 20.64
N TYR A 44 -11.21 12.30 20.60
CA TYR A 44 -11.73 12.92 19.38
C TYR A 44 -11.20 14.34 19.12
N SER A 45 -10.21 14.80 19.90
CA SER A 45 -9.61 16.14 19.75
C SER A 45 -9.04 16.41 18.34
N TYR A 46 -8.67 15.36 17.60
CA TYR A 46 -8.18 15.44 16.21
C TYR A 46 -9.24 15.95 15.22
N LEU A 47 -10.54 15.81 15.51
CA LEU A 47 -11.64 16.26 14.64
C LEU A 47 -11.61 17.77 14.40
N SER A 48 -11.05 18.53 15.35
CA SER A 48 -10.92 19.99 15.28
C SER A 48 -10.04 20.45 14.12
N LYS A 49 -9.16 19.58 13.62
CA LYS A 49 -8.28 19.80 12.46
C LYS A 49 -8.71 18.99 11.23
N ALA A 50 -9.20 17.77 11.43
CA ALA A 50 -9.55 16.86 10.33
C ALA A 50 -10.79 17.32 9.53
N VAL A 51 -11.82 17.84 10.21
CA VAL A 51 -13.04 18.34 9.55
C VAL A 51 -12.75 19.58 8.68
N PRO A 52 -12.06 20.63 9.19
CA PRO A 52 -11.60 21.75 8.38
C PRO A 52 -10.78 21.35 7.15
N ALA A 53 -9.83 20.42 7.30
CA ALA A 53 -8.97 19.98 6.21
C ALA A 53 -9.76 19.26 5.10
N THR A 54 -10.77 18.48 5.47
CA THR A 54 -11.67 17.80 4.53
C THR A 54 -12.49 18.80 3.73
N ILE A 55 -13.04 19.82 4.40
CA ILE A 55 -13.80 20.90 3.74
C ILE A 55 -12.89 21.68 2.79
N GLN A 56 -11.68 22.04 3.24
CA GLN A 56 -10.68 22.72 2.40
C GLN A 56 -10.35 21.91 1.14
N GLY A 57 -10.02 20.63 1.28
CA GLY A 57 -9.64 19.78 0.15
C GLY A 57 -10.76 19.58 -0.88
N ARG A 58 -12.03 19.68 -0.48
CA ARG A 58 -13.18 19.51 -1.38
C ARG A 58 -13.59 20.80 -2.08
N LEU A 59 -13.42 21.93 -1.41
CA LEU A 59 -13.79 23.23 -1.95
C LEU A 59 -12.66 23.87 -2.76
N ASN A 60 -11.40 23.56 -2.44
CA ASN A 60 -10.26 24.16 -3.13
C ASN A 60 -10.22 23.74 -4.60
N ARG A 61 -10.36 24.72 -5.50
CA ARG A 61 -10.28 24.57 -6.95
C ARG A 61 -9.35 25.66 -7.47
N PRO A 62 -8.08 25.35 -7.78
CA PRO A 62 -7.12 26.33 -8.27
C PRO A 62 -7.70 27.13 -9.45
N GLY A 63 -7.66 28.45 -9.36
CA GLY A 63 -8.22 29.36 -10.37
C GLY A 63 -9.74 29.62 -10.29
N VAL A 64 -10.48 28.91 -9.43
CA VAL A 64 -11.94 29.06 -9.27
C VAL A 64 -12.33 29.44 -7.84
N LEU A 65 -11.84 28.68 -6.85
CA LEU A 65 -12.03 28.96 -5.42
C LEU A 65 -10.74 28.57 -4.66
N ASP A 66 -10.03 29.56 -4.14
CA ASP A 66 -8.85 29.35 -3.29
C ASP A 66 -9.28 29.26 -1.82
N VAL A 67 -9.13 28.08 -1.23
CA VAL A 67 -9.53 27.81 0.15
C VAL A 67 -8.29 27.61 1.02
N ARG A 68 -8.12 28.49 2.01
CA ARG A 68 -6.96 28.50 2.91
C ARG A 68 -7.39 28.14 4.33
N SER A 69 -6.55 27.42 5.05
CA SER A 69 -6.77 27.18 6.49
C SER A 69 -6.14 28.31 7.32
N LEU A 70 -6.83 28.75 8.37
CA LEU A 70 -6.31 29.71 9.32
C LEU A 70 -6.13 29.10 10.71
N GLN A 71 -5.15 29.60 11.45
CA GLN A 71 -4.99 29.29 12.87
C GLN A 71 -5.82 30.26 13.72
N GLY A 72 -6.52 29.74 14.73
CA GLY A 72 -7.42 30.52 15.60
C GLY A 72 -8.65 29.71 16.00
N LYS A 73 -9.48 30.21 16.93
CA LYS A 73 -10.81 29.65 17.19
C LYS A 73 -11.85 30.70 16.79
N ALA A 74 -12.88 30.27 16.08
CA ALA A 74 -14.07 31.08 15.87
C ALA A 74 -15.28 30.23 16.27
N SER A 75 -15.90 30.65 17.36
CA SER A 75 -17.12 30.07 17.92
C SER A 75 -18.36 30.86 17.50
N SER A 76 -18.17 32.07 16.95
CA SER A 76 -19.24 32.96 16.53
C SER A 76 -19.00 33.55 15.13
N GLN A 77 -20.09 34.01 14.51
CA GLN A 77 -20.07 34.72 13.23
C GLN A 77 -19.16 35.96 13.27
N VAL A 78 -19.13 36.69 14.39
CA VAL A 78 -18.33 37.91 14.55
C VAL A 78 -16.84 37.60 14.51
N GLU A 79 -16.41 36.53 15.19
CA GLU A 79 -15.02 36.06 15.17
C GLU A 79 -14.62 35.54 13.78
N ALA A 80 -15.52 34.81 13.12
CA ALA A 80 -15.28 34.28 11.77
C ALA A 80 -15.16 35.40 10.73
N ALA A 81 -16.01 36.42 10.79
CA ALA A 81 -15.94 37.60 9.93
C ALA A 81 -14.65 38.40 10.14
N LYS A 82 -14.20 38.55 11.40
CA LYS A 82 -12.91 39.19 11.73
C LYS A 82 -11.72 38.42 11.15
N ALA A 83 -11.72 37.09 11.26
CA ALA A 83 -10.68 36.24 10.71
C ALA A 83 -10.64 36.27 9.17
N MET A 84 -11.81 36.25 8.52
CA MET A 84 -11.94 36.41 7.07
C MET A 84 -11.39 37.75 6.58
N ASN A 85 -11.76 38.86 7.24
CA ASN A 85 -11.29 40.19 6.90
C ASN A 85 -9.77 40.32 7.07
N SER A 86 -9.21 39.73 8.13
CA SER A 86 -7.76 39.73 8.39
C SER A 86 -6.98 38.92 7.35
N ALA A 87 -7.58 37.87 6.79
CA ALA A 87 -6.96 37.03 5.76
C ALA A 87 -7.25 37.48 4.32
N GLY A 88 -7.98 38.58 4.14
CA GLY A 88 -8.38 39.09 2.83
C GLY A 88 -9.29 38.15 2.03
N ALA A 89 -9.99 37.23 2.69
CA ALA A 89 -10.83 36.23 2.04
C ALA A 89 -12.25 36.74 1.76
N GLY A 90 -12.92 36.20 0.75
CA GLY A 90 -14.32 36.50 0.42
C GLY A 90 -15.34 35.84 1.34
N HIS A 91 -15.00 34.68 1.92
CA HIS A 91 -15.85 33.92 2.84
C HIS A 91 -15.08 33.36 4.03
N ALA A 92 -15.73 33.25 5.18
CA ALA A 92 -15.28 32.47 6.33
C ALA A 92 -16.12 31.19 6.46
N ILE A 93 -15.49 30.10 6.88
CA ILE A 93 -16.16 28.82 7.17
C ILE A 93 -15.72 28.38 8.58
N TRP A 94 -16.68 28.06 9.44
CA TRP A 94 -16.45 27.55 10.80
C TRP A 94 -17.55 26.56 11.18
N GLY A 95 -17.44 25.91 12.34
CA GLY A 95 -18.47 24.96 12.75
C GLY A 95 -18.17 24.24 14.05
N SER A 96 -19.06 23.30 14.37
CA SER A 96 -18.97 22.48 15.58
C SER A 96 -19.15 21.00 15.27
N VAL A 97 -18.52 20.15 16.07
CA VAL A 97 -18.65 18.70 16.05
C VAL A 97 -18.95 18.24 17.47
N ASN A 98 -20.15 17.71 17.68
CA ASN A 98 -20.60 17.20 18.97
C ASN A 98 -20.65 15.68 18.89
N VAL A 99 -20.00 14.98 19.82
CA VAL A 99 -20.01 13.50 19.88
C VAL A 99 -20.58 13.06 21.22
N MET A 100 -21.65 12.26 21.17
CA MET A 100 -22.29 11.67 22.35
C MET A 100 -22.47 10.16 22.12
N GLY A 101 -21.64 9.35 22.78
CA GLY A 101 -21.60 7.91 22.54
C GLY A 101 -21.17 7.58 21.11
N ASN A 102 -22.04 6.92 20.34
CA ASN A 102 -21.80 6.56 18.92
C ASN A 102 -22.42 7.58 17.94
N GLU A 103 -23.19 8.55 18.44
CA GLU A 103 -23.82 9.57 17.62
C GLU A 103 -22.95 10.83 17.53
N CYS A 104 -22.94 11.43 16.36
CA CYS A 104 -22.24 12.67 16.08
C CYS A 104 -23.11 13.64 15.30
N THR A 105 -23.10 14.88 15.74
CA THR A 105 -23.73 16.01 15.03
C THR A 105 -22.64 16.97 14.57
N ILE A 106 -22.65 17.32 13.29
CA ILE A 106 -21.76 18.31 12.70
C ILE A 106 -22.59 19.49 12.20
N GLU A 107 -22.13 20.68 12.51
CA GLU A 107 -22.66 21.93 11.99
C GLU A 107 -21.57 22.65 11.21
N VAL A 108 -21.88 23.08 9.97
CA VAL A 108 -21.00 23.89 9.14
C VAL A 108 -21.68 25.22 8.86
N ASN A 109 -20.98 26.29 9.18
CA ASN A 109 -21.40 27.67 9.01
C ASN A 109 -20.46 28.39 8.03
N SER A 110 -21.02 29.32 7.27
CA SER A 110 -20.26 30.25 6.42
C SER A 110 -20.84 31.66 6.48
N VAL A 111 -19.98 32.66 6.31
CA VAL A 111 -20.34 34.08 6.21
C VAL A 111 -19.54 34.73 5.10
N ASP A 112 -20.17 35.62 4.34
CA ASP A 112 -19.50 36.44 3.32
C ASP A 112 -19.17 37.86 3.81
N LYS A 113 -18.50 38.65 2.97
CA LYS A 113 -18.17 40.06 3.26
C LYS A 113 -19.40 40.96 3.45
N ALA A 114 -20.55 40.59 2.90
CA ALA A 114 -21.80 41.33 3.05
C ALA A 114 -22.57 40.93 4.33
N GLY A 115 -22.05 39.97 5.11
CA GLY A 115 -22.68 39.45 6.31
C GLY A 115 -23.76 38.39 6.04
N LYS A 116 -23.92 37.94 4.79
CA LYS A 116 -24.85 36.86 4.45
C LYS A 116 -24.30 35.54 5.00
N THR A 117 -25.14 34.83 5.74
CA THR A 117 -24.78 33.56 6.37
C THR A 117 -25.39 32.36 5.65
N TRP A 118 -24.70 31.23 5.80
CA TRP A 118 -25.19 29.91 5.41
C TRP A 118 -24.87 28.95 6.55
N SER A 119 -25.82 28.08 6.91
CA SER A 119 -25.66 27.09 7.96
C SER A 119 -26.37 25.80 7.59
N LYS A 120 -25.69 24.66 7.76
CA LYS A 120 -26.32 23.34 7.69
C LYS A 120 -25.74 22.40 8.73
N THR A 121 -26.62 21.54 9.23
CA THR A 121 -26.30 20.51 10.21
C THR A 121 -26.55 19.14 9.62
N ALA A 122 -25.69 18.18 9.94
CA ALA A 122 -25.88 16.77 9.63
C ALA A 122 -25.70 15.92 10.89
N GLN A 123 -26.57 14.92 11.05
CA GLN A 123 -26.46 13.90 12.08
C GLN A 123 -25.98 12.59 11.45
N SER A 124 -25.07 11.91 12.13
CA SER A 124 -24.48 10.66 11.68
C SER A 124 -23.95 9.86 12.88
N THR A 125 -23.58 8.60 12.66
CA THR A 125 -22.68 7.92 13.58
C THR A 125 -21.26 8.47 13.46
N VAL A 126 -20.41 8.24 14.47
CA VAL A 126 -18.97 8.57 14.41
C VAL A 126 -18.29 7.90 13.20
N SER A 127 -18.72 6.68 12.82
CA SER A 127 -18.22 5.98 11.62
C SER A 127 -18.70 6.60 10.30
N GLY A 128 -19.87 7.24 10.28
CA GLY A 128 -20.42 7.94 9.10
C GLY A 128 -20.00 9.41 8.97
N LEU A 129 -19.25 9.95 9.94
CA LEU A 129 -18.85 11.36 10.04
C LEU A 129 -18.29 11.91 8.72
N THR A 130 -17.41 11.13 8.07
CA THR A 130 -16.78 11.52 6.81
C THR A 130 -17.79 11.74 5.69
N GLY A 131 -18.82 10.88 5.59
CA GLY A 131 -19.89 11.03 4.62
C GLY A 131 -20.73 12.29 4.89
N ALA A 132 -21.04 12.54 6.16
CA ALA A 132 -21.76 13.75 6.57
C ALA A 132 -20.99 15.03 6.23
N VAL A 133 -19.68 15.11 6.52
CA VAL A 133 -18.82 16.25 6.14
C VAL A 133 -18.76 16.41 4.62
N GLN A 134 -18.69 15.32 3.85
CA GLN A 134 -18.67 15.38 2.39
C GLN A 134 -19.97 15.95 1.82
N THR A 135 -21.12 15.54 2.34
CA THR A 135 -22.43 16.06 1.93
C THR A 135 -22.56 17.53 2.27
N LEU A 136 -22.16 17.94 3.48
CA LEU A 136 -22.18 19.35 3.89
C LEU A 136 -21.22 20.20 3.04
N SER A 137 -20.04 19.69 2.71
CA SER A 137 -19.08 20.38 1.83
C SER A 137 -19.60 20.54 0.41
N ALA A 138 -20.31 19.55 -0.13
CA ALA A 138 -20.92 19.61 -1.44
C ALA A 138 -22.07 20.64 -1.47
N ALA A 139 -22.91 20.67 -0.43
CA ALA A 139 -23.97 21.66 -0.27
C ALA A 139 -23.41 23.08 -0.14
N LEU A 140 -22.36 23.27 0.67
CA LEU A 140 -21.64 24.54 0.80
C LEU A 140 -21.06 24.98 -0.55
N GLY A 141 -20.45 24.07 -1.29
CA GLY A 141 -19.94 24.32 -2.64
C GLY A 141 -21.02 24.78 -3.61
N GLN A 142 -22.17 24.09 -3.66
CA GLN A 142 -23.31 24.46 -4.51
C GLN A 142 -23.89 25.82 -4.13
N GLU A 143 -24.33 25.93 -2.87
CA GLU A 143 -25.28 26.95 -2.46
C GLU A 143 -24.60 28.28 -2.13
N VAL A 144 -23.35 28.22 -1.67
CA VAL A 144 -22.57 29.42 -1.32
C VAL A 144 -21.65 29.82 -2.45
N PHE A 145 -20.97 28.84 -3.05
CA PHE A 145 -19.94 29.13 -4.05
C PHE A 145 -20.39 28.89 -5.50
N GLY A 146 -21.61 28.40 -5.75
CA GLY A 146 -22.08 28.11 -7.11
C GLY A 146 -21.25 27.05 -7.84
N ILE A 147 -20.50 26.24 -7.07
CA ILE A 147 -19.56 25.26 -7.57
C ILE A 147 -20.31 23.94 -7.76
N ALA A 148 -20.79 23.67 -8.97
CA ALA A 148 -21.40 22.38 -9.34
C ALA A 148 -20.50 21.19 -8.93
N GLY A 149 -21.11 20.21 -8.26
CA GLY A 149 -20.48 19.11 -7.55
C GLY A 149 -20.89 17.80 -8.19
N VAL A 150 -19.87 17.03 -8.60
CA VAL A 150 -19.95 15.61 -8.96
C VAL A 150 -20.90 15.31 -10.13
N ARG A 151 -20.37 15.45 -11.34
CA ARG A 151 -20.84 14.65 -12.48
C ARG A 151 -20.53 13.18 -12.14
N ALA A 152 -21.54 12.32 -12.26
CA ALA A 152 -21.39 10.88 -12.27
C ALA A 152 -20.39 10.44 -13.38
N PRO A 153 -19.65 9.34 -13.21
CA PRO A 153 -18.70 8.86 -14.22
C PRO A 153 -19.46 8.44 -15.49
N GLY A 154 -19.11 9.04 -16.63
CA GLY A 154 -19.70 8.74 -17.93
C GLY A 154 -20.10 9.99 -18.73
N SER A 155 -19.15 10.59 -19.45
CA SER A 155 -19.37 11.24 -20.76
C SER A 155 -18.04 11.81 -21.26
N THR A 156 -17.57 11.22 -22.35
CA THR A 156 -16.40 11.62 -23.14
C THR A 156 -16.65 12.94 -23.86
N ALA A 157 -15.62 13.78 -23.96
CA ALA A 157 -15.51 14.79 -25.01
C ALA A 157 -14.11 14.73 -25.64
N ALA A 158 -14.11 14.83 -26.96
CA ALA A 158 -13.04 14.49 -27.87
C ALA A 158 -11.87 15.50 -27.90
N ALA A 159 -10.75 15.00 -28.42
CA ALA A 159 -9.48 15.68 -28.63
C ALA A 159 -9.54 16.87 -29.60
N GLY A 160 -8.60 17.80 -29.44
CA GLY A 160 -8.19 18.78 -30.46
C GLY A 160 -6.66 19.01 -30.42
N PRO A 161 -5.99 19.35 -31.55
CA PRO A 161 -4.55 19.11 -31.73
C PRO A 161 -3.63 20.27 -31.33
N ARG A 162 -2.36 19.90 -31.13
CA ARG A 162 -1.18 20.70 -30.74
C ARG A 162 -0.77 21.81 -31.73
N GLY A 163 -0.11 22.83 -31.17
CA GLY A 163 1.06 23.56 -31.72
C GLY A 163 1.75 24.27 -30.54
N GLY A 164 3.07 24.39 -30.37
CA GLY A 164 4.24 24.12 -31.18
C GLY A 164 5.23 25.28 -30.98
N SER A 165 6.32 25.10 -30.22
CA SER A 165 7.63 25.80 -30.37
C SER A 165 8.61 25.45 -29.24
N ALA A 166 9.78 24.93 -29.62
CA ALA A 166 11.03 24.88 -28.84
C ALA A 166 11.76 26.24 -28.99
N ALA A 167 12.69 26.74 -28.18
CA ALA A 167 13.76 26.19 -27.33
C ALA A 167 14.29 27.33 -26.38
N PRO A 168 15.51 27.29 -25.79
CA PRO A 168 16.16 26.35 -24.85
C PRO A 168 16.64 27.03 -23.54
N GLY A 169 16.78 26.29 -22.44
CA GLY A 169 17.50 26.72 -21.23
C GLY A 169 16.84 26.23 -19.94
N GLY A 170 17.60 25.54 -19.09
CA GLY A 170 17.07 24.63 -18.07
C GLY A 170 16.37 25.29 -16.89
N ASP A 171 15.30 24.63 -16.42
CA ASP A 171 15.09 24.40 -15.00
C ASP A 171 14.09 23.25 -14.76
N ILE A 172 14.23 22.64 -13.60
CA ILE A 172 13.74 21.35 -13.14
C ILE A 172 12.21 21.18 -13.26
N ILE A 173 11.72 20.55 -14.34
CA ILE A 173 10.43 19.83 -14.38
C ILE A 173 10.56 18.65 -15.35
N THR A 174 10.78 17.44 -14.82
CA THR A 174 10.61 16.21 -15.60
C THR A 174 9.12 15.97 -15.83
N ASN A 175 8.65 16.34 -17.03
CA ASN A 175 7.47 15.77 -17.64
C ASN A 175 7.74 14.28 -17.94
N GLU A 176 6.80 13.41 -17.58
CA GLU A 176 6.79 11.96 -17.76
C GLU A 176 6.64 11.53 -19.25
N THR A 177 7.45 12.09 -20.14
CA THR A 177 7.56 11.65 -21.54
C THR A 177 9.02 11.66 -21.97
N GLY A 178 9.84 10.89 -21.25
CA GLY A 178 11.16 10.47 -21.71
C GLY A 178 11.07 9.06 -22.26
N GLN A 179 11.38 8.87 -23.54
CA GLN A 179 11.61 7.57 -24.16
C GLN A 179 12.82 6.89 -23.50
N GLN A 180 12.62 6.29 -22.32
CA GLN A 180 13.23 5.02 -22.00
C GLN A 180 12.12 3.99 -22.24
N GLN A 181 12.38 3.00 -23.09
CA GLN A 181 11.55 1.80 -23.15
C GLN A 181 11.66 1.10 -21.79
N MET A 182 10.85 1.56 -20.84
CA MET A 182 10.54 0.83 -19.64
C MET A 182 9.54 -0.24 -20.06
N TYR A 183 10.01 -1.48 -20.11
CA TYR A 183 9.18 -2.65 -20.39
C TYR A 183 8.27 -2.87 -19.19
N LEU A 184 7.19 -2.10 -19.13
CA LEU A 184 6.08 -2.33 -18.22
C LEU A 184 5.23 -3.42 -18.86
N ASN A 185 5.08 -4.54 -18.17
CA ASN A 185 4.09 -5.55 -18.53
C ASN A 185 2.74 -4.86 -18.80
N PRO A 186 2.09 -5.09 -19.96
CA PRO A 186 0.84 -4.46 -20.32
C PRO A 186 -0.24 -4.64 -19.24
N GLN A 187 -0.22 -5.76 -18.50
CA GLN A 187 -1.15 -6.01 -17.40
C GLN A 187 -1.03 -5.02 -16.22
N PHE A 188 0.05 -4.24 -16.16
CA PHE A 188 0.28 -3.19 -15.16
C PHE A 188 0.11 -1.78 -15.70
N ARG A 189 -0.12 -1.62 -17.02
CA ARG A 189 -0.67 -0.38 -17.57
C ARG A 189 -2.16 -0.31 -17.25
N TYR A 190 -2.74 0.88 -17.32
CA TYR A 190 -4.20 1.05 -17.43
C TYR A 190 -4.75 0.50 -18.77
N GLN A 191 -4.01 -0.40 -19.44
CA GLN A 191 -4.24 -0.94 -20.77
C GLN A 191 -4.12 -2.46 -20.70
N GLY A 192 -5.24 -3.12 -20.42
CA GLY A 192 -5.38 -4.57 -20.39
C GLY A 192 -6.86 -4.90 -20.22
N SER A 193 -7.36 -5.85 -21.02
CA SER A 193 -8.76 -6.26 -20.97
C SER A 193 -9.07 -6.97 -19.67
N GLY A 194 -10.31 -6.80 -19.19
CA GLY A 194 -10.80 -7.37 -17.94
C GLY A 194 -10.65 -8.90 -17.84
N ALA A 195 -11.27 -9.48 -16.81
CA ALA A 195 -11.14 -10.90 -16.43
C ALA A 195 -11.51 -11.93 -17.52
N SER A 196 -11.99 -11.51 -18.70
CA SER A 196 -12.42 -12.34 -19.82
C SER A 196 -11.32 -12.68 -20.84
N ASP A 197 -10.11 -12.10 -20.74
CA ASP A 197 -9.03 -12.30 -21.72
C ASP A 197 -7.86 -13.18 -21.21
N GLY A 198 -8.03 -13.88 -20.08
CA GLY A 198 -6.93 -14.68 -19.49
C GLY A 198 -5.78 -13.84 -18.90
N SER A 199 -5.95 -12.52 -18.81
CA SER A 199 -4.98 -11.53 -18.36
C SER A 199 -4.53 -11.66 -16.89
N ARG A 200 -5.31 -12.36 -16.08
CA ARG A 200 -5.04 -12.60 -14.66
C ARG A 200 -5.72 -13.87 -14.18
N LEU A 201 -4.94 -14.81 -13.66
CA LEU A 201 -5.45 -16.06 -13.11
C LEU A 201 -5.89 -15.85 -11.67
N ARG A 202 -7.10 -16.30 -11.35
CA ARG A 202 -7.72 -16.18 -10.02
C ARG A 202 -8.23 -17.53 -9.54
N SER A 203 -7.79 -17.97 -8.37
CA SER A 203 -8.31 -19.20 -7.77
C SER A 203 -9.74 -19.03 -7.25
N GLN A 204 -10.39 -20.17 -6.99
CA GLN A 204 -11.54 -20.21 -6.09
C GLN A 204 -11.19 -19.68 -4.69
N ARG A 205 -12.22 -19.30 -3.93
CA ARG A 205 -12.07 -18.87 -2.54
C ARG A 205 -11.88 -20.11 -1.65
N LEU A 206 -10.85 -20.09 -0.83
CA LEU A 206 -10.53 -21.15 0.11
C LEU A 206 -11.02 -20.78 1.51
N PRO A 207 -11.63 -21.71 2.27
CA PRO A 207 -12.38 -21.41 3.50
C PRO A 207 -11.50 -21.20 4.74
N PHE A 208 -10.34 -20.56 4.58
CA PHE A 208 -9.42 -20.25 5.68
C PHE A 208 -8.63 -18.97 5.40
N THR A 209 -8.02 -18.41 6.45
CA THR A 209 -7.14 -17.25 6.35
C THR A 209 -5.70 -17.68 6.07
N MET A 210 -5.08 -17.04 5.10
CA MET A 210 -3.67 -17.24 4.75
C MET A 210 -2.78 -16.40 5.66
N VAL A 211 -1.74 -17.02 6.20
CA VAL A 211 -0.65 -16.39 6.94
C VAL A 211 0.54 -16.10 6.03
N SER A 212 0.88 -17.05 5.15
CA SER A 212 2.02 -16.96 4.25
C SER A 212 1.82 -17.87 3.04
N MET A 213 2.62 -17.65 1.98
CA MET A 213 2.61 -18.40 0.74
C MET A 213 4.05 -18.57 0.23
N ALA A 214 4.31 -19.70 -0.42
CA ALA A 214 5.52 -19.93 -1.19
C ALA A 214 5.15 -20.75 -2.44
N VAL A 215 5.86 -20.51 -3.53
CA VAL A 215 5.66 -21.20 -4.81
C VAL A 215 6.98 -21.86 -5.22
N GLY A 216 6.91 -23.13 -5.62
CA GLY A 216 8.08 -23.91 -6.02
C GLY A 216 7.75 -25.38 -6.21
N ASP A 217 8.67 -26.13 -6.80
CA ASP A 217 8.56 -27.59 -6.92
C ASP A 217 8.77 -28.26 -5.56
N PHE A 218 7.68 -28.56 -4.85
CA PHE A 218 7.72 -29.20 -3.54
C PHE A 218 7.62 -30.73 -3.66
N ASN A 219 7.01 -31.22 -4.74
CA ASN A 219 6.71 -32.62 -4.94
C ASN A 219 7.85 -33.39 -5.66
N GLY A 220 8.72 -32.68 -6.39
CA GLY A 220 9.88 -33.19 -7.10
C GLY A 220 9.61 -33.65 -8.54
N ASP A 221 8.53 -33.20 -9.17
CA ASP A 221 8.18 -33.55 -10.56
C ASP A 221 8.61 -32.50 -11.60
N GLY A 222 9.31 -31.45 -11.16
CA GLY A 222 9.77 -30.35 -12.00
C GLY A 222 8.71 -29.27 -12.27
N LYS A 223 7.52 -29.36 -11.65
CA LYS A 223 6.47 -28.33 -11.72
C LYS A 223 6.36 -27.61 -10.38
N ASN A 224 6.00 -26.33 -10.45
CA ASN A 224 5.76 -25.54 -9.26
C ASN A 224 4.36 -25.82 -8.69
N GLU A 225 4.32 -26.02 -7.39
CA GLU A 225 3.12 -26.00 -6.56
C GLU A 225 3.06 -24.72 -5.72
N ILE A 226 1.92 -24.53 -5.05
CA ILE A 226 1.68 -23.41 -4.16
C ILE A 226 1.44 -23.92 -2.73
N ALA A 227 2.40 -23.66 -1.85
CA ALA A 227 2.28 -23.89 -0.42
C ALA A 227 1.53 -22.72 0.22
N LEU A 228 0.46 -23.03 0.95
CA LEU A 228 -0.31 -22.09 1.75
C LEU A 228 -0.18 -22.43 3.23
N LEU A 229 0.27 -21.45 4.00
CA LEU A 229 0.30 -21.51 5.46
C LEU A 229 -0.96 -20.85 5.99
N SER A 230 -1.75 -21.57 6.78
CA SER A 230 -2.84 -20.98 7.58
C SER A 230 -2.44 -20.98 9.07
N GLU A 231 -3.36 -20.62 9.98
CA GLU A 231 -3.07 -20.50 11.42
C GLU A 231 -2.30 -21.70 12.02
N ASN A 232 -2.74 -22.93 11.72
CA ASN A 232 -2.12 -24.16 12.25
C ASN A 232 -1.74 -25.20 11.18
N HIS A 233 -2.14 -25.00 9.92
CA HIS A 233 -1.99 -26.01 8.87
C HIS A 233 -1.11 -25.51 7.74
N LEU A 234 -0.42 -26.45 7.10
CA LEU A 234 0.28 -26.29 5.84
C LEU A 234 -0.44 -27.10 4.78
N ARG A 235 -0.77 -26.47 3.66
CA ARG A 235 -1.47 -27.09 2.53
C ARG A 235 -0.72 -26.81 1.25
N ILE A 236 -0.56 -27.81 0.40
CA ILE A 236 0.07 -27.66 -0.91
C ILE A 236 -0.99 -27.88 -1.99
N TYR A 237 -1.07 -26.94 -2.92
CA TYR A 237 -2.01 -26.92 -4.03
C TYR A 237 -1.28 -26.86 -5.36
N MET A 238 -1.95 -27.31 -6.41
CA MET A 238 -1.52 -27.09 -7.80
C MET A 238 -2.68 -26.47 -8.58
N TRP A 239 -2.38 -25.60 -9.54
CA TRP A 239 -3.36 -25.15 -10.52
C TRP A 239 -3.73 -26.31 -11.44
N ASP A 240 -5.03 -26.64 -11.52
CA ASP A 240 -5.54 -27.57 -12.51
C ASP A 240 -5.81 -26.87 -13.86
N HIS A 241 -6.13 -27.68 -14.87
CA HIS A 241 -6.41 -27.20 -16.22
C HIS A 241 -7.66 -26.32 -16.31
N ASP A 242 -8.55 -26.37 -15.32
CA ASP A 242 -9.78 -25.56 -15.24
C ASP A 242 -9.55 -24.23 -14.50
N GLY A 243 -8.30 -23.94 -14.12
CA GLY A 243 -7.93 -22.73 -13.42
C GLY A 243 -8.29 -22.72 -11.92
N LYS A 244 -8.48 -23.91 -11.32
CA LYS A 244 -8.77 -24.07 -9.89
C LYS A 244 -7.57 -24.64 -9.15
N LEU A 245 -7.47 -24.31 -7.87
CA LEU A 245 -6.48 -24.91 -6.99
C LEU A 245 -6.94 -26.29 -6.53
N LYS A 246 -6.24 -27.33 -6.93
CA LYS A 246 -6.42 -28.70 -6.44
C LYS A 246 -5.51 -28.93 -5.24
N LEU A 247 -6.07 -29.34 -4.11
CA LEU A 247 -5.30 -29.72 -2.93
C LEU A 247 -4.53 -31.02 -3.23
N LEU A 248 -3.22 -30.99 -3.06
CA LEU A 248 -2.35 -32.17 -3.18
C LEU A 248 -2.08 -32.81 -1.83
N GLY A 249 -1.96 -32.01 -0.77
CA GLY A 249 -1.76 -32.52 0.57
C GLY A 249 -1.97 -31.46 1.64
N GLU A 250 -2.25 -31.94 2.85
CA GLU A 250 -2.39 -31.11 4.04
C GLU A 250 -1.68 -31.76 5.24
N THR A 251 -1.08 -30.93 6.09
CA THR A 251 -0.57 -31.36 7.39
C THR A 251 -0.84 -30.32 8.47
N LEU A 252 -1.01 -30.79 9.71
CA LEU A 252 -1.10 -29.96 10.90
C LEU A 252 0.31 -29.75 11.47
N ILE A 253 0.73 -28.50 11.59
CA ILE A 253 2.08 -28.17 12.07
C ILE A 253 2.15 -28.26 13.59
N SER A 254 1.21 -27.61 14.27
CA SER A 254 1.09 -27.64 15.73
C SER A 254 -0.34 -27.36 16.16
N ARG A 255 -0.75 -27.96 17.27
CA ARG A 255 -2.03 -27.65 17.94
C ARG A 255 -1.92 -26.47 18.91
N SER A 256 -0.71 -26.20 19.41
CA SER A 256 -0.46 -25.23 20.49
C SER A 256 0.25 -23.97 20.02
N ASN A 257 0.90 -24.01 18.86
CA ASN A 257 1.68 -22.89 18.34
C ASN A 257 0.97 -22.27 17.15
N LYS A 258 1.08 -20.95 17.03
CA LYS A 258 0.61 -20.20 15.87
C LYS A 258 1.69 -20.12 14.81
N ASN A 259 1.31 -20.33 13.56
CA ASN A 259 2.19 -20.13 12.42
C ASN A 259 2.46 -18.63 12.20
N PHE A 260 3.73 -18.28 11.91
CA PHE A 260 4.17 -16.89 11.78
C PHE A 260 4.74 -16.56 10.41
N SER A 261 5.61 -17.41 9.88
CA SER A 261 6.30 -17.19 8.60
C SER A 261 6.62 -18.52 7.93
N MET A 262 6.68 -18.52 6.60
CA MET A 262 7.08 -19.67 5.80
C MET A 262 8.01 -19.24 4.66
N LYS A 263 9.02 -20.07 4.36
CA LYS A 263 9.94 -19.93 3.24
C LYS A 263 10.21 -21.28 2.59
N ALA A 264 10.58 -21.26 1.31
CA ALA A 264 11.00 -22.45 0.57
C ALA A 264 12.53 -22.45 0.39
N ILE A 265 13.17 -23.62 0.49
CA ILE A 265 14.59 -23.84 0.20
C ILE A 265 14.84 -25.32 -0.09
N ASP A 266 15.65 -25.65 -1.09
CA ASP A 266 16.17 -27.01 -1.29
C ASP A 266 17.26 -27.30 -0.24
N LEU A 267 16.92 -28.02 0.84
CA LEU A 267 17.85 -28.23 1.97
C LEU A 267 18.91 -29.29 1.68
N ASN A 268 18.56 -30.30 0.87
CA ASN A 268 19.37 -31.48 0.61
C ASN A 268 19.94 -31.53 -0.82
N ARG A 269 19.73 -30.49 -1.62
CA ARG A 269 20.23 -30.29 -2.98
C ARG A 269 19.77 -31.35 -3.96
N ASP A 270 18.53 -31.79 -3.80
CA ASP A 270 17.98 -32.83 -4.66
C ASP A 270 16.97 -32.31 -5.70
N GLY A 271 16.86 -30.98 -5.81
CA GLY A 271 16.04 -30.29 -6.79
C GLY A 271 14.61 -30.03 -6.33
N SER A 272 14.15 -30.65 -5.24
CA SER A 272 12.85 -30.32 -4.64
C SER A 272 13.00 -29.32 -3.51
N MET A 273 12.08 -28.38 -3.42
CA MET A 273 12.05 -27.39 -2.37
C MET A 273 11.47 -28.01 -1.09
N ASP A 274 12.15 -27.78 0.04
CA ASP A 274 11.59 -27.99 1.37
C ASP A 274 10.96 -26.69 1.90
N ILE A 275 10.10 -26.84 2.89
CA ILE A 275 9.33 -25.77 3.50
C ILE A 275 9.82 -25.53 4.92
N VAL A 276 10.27 -24.32 5.18
CA VAL A 276 10.70 -23.84 6.50
C VAL A 276 9.57 -23.04 7.11
N VAL A 277 9.00 -23.51 8.22
CA VAL A 277 7.92 -22.84 8.94
C VAL A 277 8.40 -22.38 10.31
N ALA A 278 8.23 -21.10 10.60
CA ALA A 278 8.43 -20.54 11.93
C ALA A 278 7.08 -20.40 12.65
N THR A 279 7.04 -20.87 13.90
CA THR A 279 5.87 -20.80 14.79
C THR A 279 6.26 -20.21 16.14
N PHE A 280 5.27 -19.79 16.93
CA PHE A 280 5.47 -19.36 18.33
C PHE A 280 4.33 -19.86 19.23
N GLU A 281 4.63 -20.06 20.50
CA GLU A 281 3.64 -20.27 21.57
C GLU A 281 2.84 -18.98 21.82
N ASP A 282 1.51 -19.06 21.90
CA ASP A 282 0.64 -17.87 21.99
C ASP A 282 0.80 -17.08 23.31
N ASP A 283 1.18 -17.76 24.39
CA ASP A 283 1.29 -17.18 25.73
C ASP A 283 2.66 -16.57 26.04
N SER A 284 3.72 -17.19 25.52
CA SER A 284 5.12 -16.88 25.82
C SER A 284 5.89 -16.26 24.65
N ASN A 285 5.35 -16.35 23.43
CA ASN A 285 6.05 -16.10 22.15
C ASN A 285 7.30 -16.95 21.93
N ARG A 286 7.47 -18.05 22.66
CA ARG A 286 8.62 -18.94 22.48
C ARG A 286 8.57 -19.59 21.10
N PRO A 287 9.64 -19.51 20.29
CA PRO A 287 9.62 -20.00 18.93
C PRO A 287 9.88 -21.49 18.83
N TYR A 288 9.22 -22.10 17.84
CA TYR A 288 9.61 -23.40 17.31
C TYR A 288 9.51 -23.37 15.80
N SER A 289 10.58 -23.75 15.12
CA SER A 289 10.58 -23.92 13.67
C SER A 289 10.52 -25.40 13.27
N TYR A 290 9.83 -25.68 12.17
CA TYR A 290 9.58 -27.01 11.62
C TYR A 290 9.90 -27.01 10.13
N PHE A 291 10.56 -28.06 9.65
CA PHE A 291 10.89 -28.21 8.23
C PHE A 291 10.13 -29.40 7.64
N TYR A 292 9.54 -29.21 6.46
CA TYR A 292 8.75 -30.22 5.76
C TYR A 292 9.24 -30.41 4.33
N SER A 293 9.35 -31.66 3.90
CA SER A 293 9.44 -32.08 2.49
C SER A 293 8.04 -32.50 2.02
N PHE A 294 7.72 -32.32 0.74
CA PHE A 294 6.48 -32.82 0.12
C PHE A 294 6.71 -33.78 -1.06
N LYS A 295 7.90 -34.38 -1.14
CA LYS A 295 8.27 -35.30 -2.21
C LYS A 295 7.25 -36.40 -2.48
N GLY A 296 6.94 -36.61 -3.75
CA GLY A 296 5.98 -37.62 -4.20
C GLY A 296 4.57 -37.39 -3.66
N ASN A 297 4.19 -36.12 -3.45
CA ASN A 297 2.92 -35.70 -2.85
C ASN A 297 2.70 -36.18 -1.41
N LYS A 298 3.79 -36.36 -0.64
CA LYS A 298 3.73 -36.84 0.74
C LYS A 298 4.51 -35.94 1.68
N PHE A 299 3.82 -35.39 2.68
CA PHE A 299 4.47 -34.65 3.75
C PHE A 299 5.39 -35.55 4.57
N THR A 300 6.64 -35.12 4.69
CA THR A 300 7.65 -35.72 5.58
C THR A 300 8.27 -34.62 6.41
N GLN A 301 8.26 -34.78 7.73
CA GLN A 301 8.87 -33.82 8.64
C GLN A 301 10.38 -34.04 8.69
N VAL A 302 11.14 -33.11 8.13
CA VAL A 302 12.62 -33.17 8.01
C VAL A 302 13.29 -32.71 9.31
N ALA A 303 12.67 -31.76 10.01
CA ALA A 303 13.12 -31.28 11.30
C ALA A 303 11.94 -30.80 12.15
N GLU A 304 12.02 -31.04 13.45
CA GLU A 304 10.94 -30.76 14.40
C GLU A 304 11.43 -29.87 15.54
N ARG A 305 10.55 -28.95 15.98
CA ARG A 305 10.69 -28.19 17.23
C ARG A 305 12.07 -27.57 17.41
N ILE A 306 12.62 -26.99 16.34
CA ILE A 306 13.87 -26.23 16.40
C ILE A 306 13.62 -25.01 17.28
N PRO A 307 14.33 -24.80 18.41
CA PRO A 307 13.97 -23.82 19.44
C PRO A 307 14.38 -22.38 19.08
N TYR A 308 14.34 -22.04 17.79
CA TYR A 308 14.78 -20.77 17.22
C TYR A 308 13.76 -20.30 16.19
N PHE A 309 13.68 -18.98 15.97
CA PHE A 309 13.07 -18.47 14.74
C PHE A 309 14.01 -18.79 13.58
N VAL A 310 13.53 -19.53 12.58
CA VAL A 310 14.31 -19.85 11.39
C VAL A 310 13.62 -19.28 10.15
N SER A 311 14.40 -18.73 9.24
CA SER A 311 13.96 -18.27 7.93
C SER A 311 15.02 -18.58 6.87
N VAL A 312 14.74 -18.16 5.64
CA VAL A 312 15.63 -18.31 4.49
C VAL A 312 15.92 -16.92 3.94
N VAL A 313 17.20 -16.59 3.82
CA VAL A 313 17.66 -15.32 3.25
C VAL A 313 18.73 -15.59 2.18
N ARG A 314 18.70 -14.83 1.09
CA ARG A 314 19.70 -14.87 0.02
C ARG A 314 20.88 -13.98 0.42
N LEU A 315 22.01 -14.58 0.74
CA LEU A 315 23.18 -13.88 1.27
C LEU A 315 24.21 -13.57 0.17
N PRO A 316 24.81 -12.37 0.12
CA PRO A 316 25.92 -12.08 -0.79
C PRO A 316 27.16 -12.93 -0.45
N PRO A 317 28.10 -13.11 -1.39
CA PRO A 317 28.10 -12.55 -2.75
C PRO A 317 27.31 -13.38 -3.77
N THR A 318 26.98 -14.63 -3.47
CA THR A 318 26.34 -15.56 -4.42
C THR A 318 24.82 -15.48 -4.43
N PHE A 319 24.21 -14.82 -3.44
CA PHE A 319 22.76 -14.75 -3.22
C PHE A 319 22.10 -16.12 -3.13
N THR A 320 22.86 -17.11 -2.67
CA THR A 320 22.36 -18.46 -2.42
C THR A 320 21.38 -18.42 -1.24
N PRO A 321 20.17 -19.01 -1.39
CA PRO A 321 19.26 -19.22 -0.27
C PRO A 321 20.00 -19.92 0.88
N THR A 322 20.01 -19.29 2.04
CA THR A 322 20.72 -19.77 3.22
C THR A 322 19.77 -19.79 4.40
N LEU A 323 19.76 -20.90 5.14
CA LEU A 323 19.04 -20.96 6.40
C LEU A 323 19.68 -20.00 7.40
N VAL A 324 18.86 -19.14 7.99
CA VAL A 324 19.26 -18.22 9.05
C VAL A 324 18.35 -18.39 10.26
N GLY A 325 18.92 -18.25 11.45
CA GLY A 325 18.22 -18.41 12.69
C GLY A 325 18.52 -17.31 13.69
N GLN A 326 17.57 -17.10 14.58
CA GLN A 326 17.66 -16.13 15.65
C GLN A 326 17.05 -16.71 16.93
N GLY A 327 17.74 -16.47 18.05
CA GLY A 327 17.27 -16.89 19.35
C GLY A 327 16.06 -16.08 19.81
N TRP A 328 15.44 -16.54 20.89
CA TRP A 328 14.33 -15.85 21.54
C TRP A 328 14.79 -15.23 22.85
N ASP A 329 14.18 -14.08 23.16
CA ASP A 329 14.38 -13.35 24.40
C ASP A 329 13.00 -12.96 24.93
N SER A 330 12.70 -13.32 26.18
CA SER A 330 11.37 -13.08 26.76
C SER A 330 11.01 -11.60 26.92
N LEU A 331 12.03 -10.71 26.99
CA LEU A 331 11.86 -9.27 27.16
C LEU A 331 11.96 -8.52 25.83
N LYS A 332 12.73 -9.01 24.86
CA LYS A 332 12.97 -8.34 23.57
C LYS A 332 12.30 -9.01 22.37
N LEU A 333 11.62 -10.14 22.59
CA LEU A 333 11.09 -11.07 21.58
C LEU A 333 12.18 -11.81 20.78
N PHE A 334 13.17 -11.08 20.27
CA PHE A 334 14.30 -11.61 19.53
C PHE A 334 15.60 -11.44 20.31
N ALA A 335 16.35 -12.54 20.45
CA ALA A 335 17.69 -12.48 21.00
C ALA A 335 18.63 -11.71 20.04
N PRO A 336 19.67 -11.03 20.55
CA PRO A 336 20.61 -10.30 19.72
C PRO A 336 21.34 -11.17 18.69
N GLY A 337 21.36 -10.70 17.44
CA GLY A 337 22.10 -11.31 16.34
C GLY A 337 21.30 -12.33 15.55
N VAL A 338 21.65 -12.43 14.26
CA VAL A 338 21.15 -13.45 13.34
C VAL A 338 22.34 -14.29 12.91
N TYR A 339 22.14 -15.61 12.82
CA TYR A 339 23.20 -16.57 12.54
C TYR A 339 22.79 -17.44 11.37
N THR A 340 23.74 -17.90 10.56
CA THR A 340 23.48 -19.02 9.65
C THR A 340 23.11 -20.26 10.46
N MET A 341 22.23 -21.11 9.96
CA MET A 341 21.93 -22.39 10.61
C MET A 341 22.77 -23.51 10.01
N VAL A 342 23.31 -24.37 10.87
CA VAL A 342 24.06 -25.57 10.48
C VAL A 342 23.42 -26.81 11.09
N LYS A 343 23.44 -27.91 10.34
CA LYS A 343 22.94 -29.21 10.82
C LYS A 343 24.10 -30.01 11.40
N THR A 344 24.11 -30.19 12.71
CA THR A 344 25.13 -30.95 13.45
C THR A 344 24.47 -32.04 14.28
N GLY A 345 24.88 -33.30 14.12
CA GLY A 345 24.30 -34.43 14.86
C GLY A 345 22.77 -34.57 14.67
N GLY A 346 22.28 -34.26 13.47
CA GLY A 346 20.84 -34.30 13.15
C GLY A 346 20.01 -33.12 13.65
N LYS A 347 20.59 -32.20 14.42
CA LYS A 347 19.91 -31.01 14.95
C LYS A 347 20.42 -29.74 14.26
N TYR A 348 19.56 -28.73 14.17
CA TYR A 348 19.92 -27.42 13.64
C TYR A 348 20.38 -26.50 14.77
N THR A 349 21.59 -25.95 14.64
CA THR A 349 22.22 -25.03 15.60
C THR A 349 22.74 -23.79 14.91
N PHE A 350 23.10 -22.76 15.68
CA PHE A 350 23.73 -21.56 15.13
C PHE A 350 25.15 -21.85 14.61
N GLY A 351 25.46 -21.29 13.45
CA GLY A 351 26.79 -21.22 12.86
C GLY A 351 27.33 -19.79 12.93
N ALA A 352 27.83 -19.28 11.79
CA ALA A 352 28.40 -17.95 11.70
C ALA A 352 27.36 -16.84 11.95
N ARG A 353 27.75 -15.82 12.70
CA ARG A 353 26.93 -14.62 12.90
C ARG A 353 26.97 -13.73 11.66
N LEU A 354 25.81 -13.23 11.25
CA LEU A 354 25.71 -12.25 10.17
C LEU A 354 25.99 -10.83 10.72
N ASP A 355 26.74 -10.05 9.95
CA ASP A 355 26.92 -8.62 10.18
C ASP A 355 25.66 -7.87 9.71
N LEU A 356 24.74 -7.61 10.64
CA LEU A 356 23.47 -6.94 10.38
C LEU A 356 23.29 -5.75 11.33
N PRO A 357 22.59 -4.68 10.89
CA PRO A 357 22.31 -3.51 11.70
C PRO A 357 21.39 -3.84 12.88
N THR A 358 21.39 -2.99 13.89
CA THR A 358 20.51 -3.12 15.07
C THR A 358 19.04 -3.13 14.65
N GLY A 359 18.26 -4.07 15.20
CA GLY A 359 16.85 -4.27 14.86
C GLY A 359 16.62 -5.23 13.69
N ALA A 360 17.70 -5.73 13.05
CA ALA A 360 17.58 -6.81 12.10
C ALA A 360 17.16 -8.12 12.77
N THR A 361 16.29 -8.83 12.07
CA THR A 361 15.76 -10.15 12.43
C THR A 361 15.88 -11.09 11.24
N VAL A 362 15.64 -12.38 11.45
CA VAL A 362 15.57 -13.35 10.34
C VAL A 362 14.47 -13.06 9.33
N PHE A 363 13.47 -12.23 9.66
CA PHE A 363 12.28 -12.03 8.84
C PHE A 363 12.26 -10.72 8.06
N ASN A 364 13.02 -9.71 8.49
CA ASN A 364 12.86 -8.34 8.00
C ASN A 364 14.03 -7.83 7.16
N VAL A 365 14.92 -8.70 6.69
CA VAL A 365 16.08 -8.32 5.87
C VAL A 365 16.08 -9.02 4.52
N ALA A 366 16.55 -8.31 3.50
CA ALA A 366 16.88 -8.87 2.20
C ALA A 366 17.99 -8.04 1.55
N TRP A 367 18.83 -8.67 0.74
CA TRP A 367 19.79 -7.94 -0.08
C TRP A 367 19.20 -7.67 -1.45
N LEU A 368 19.36 -6.44 -1.93
CA LEU A 368 19.14 -6.04 -3.31
C LEU A 368 20.52 -6.03 -4.00
N PRO A 369 20.79 -6.97 -4.93
CA PRO A 369 22.08 -7.03 -5.61
C PRO A 369 22.38 -5.75 -6.41
N GLY A 370 23.64 -5.34 -6.43
CA GLY A 370 24.07 -4.18 -7.24
C GLY A 370 23.94 -4.40 -8.75
N GLY A 371 23.84 -5.67 -9.18
CA GLY A 371 23.66 -6.05 -10.58
C GLY A 371 24.80 -5.56 -11.48
N ARG A 372 24.51 -5.42 -12.78
CA ARG A 372 25.49 -4.90 -13.78
C ARG A 372 25.85 -3.43 -13.55
N SER A 373 25.06 -2.72 -12.75
CA SER A 373 25.26 -1.29 -12.48
C SER A 373 26.44 -0.99 -11.55
N GLY A 374 27.04 -2.01 -10.93
CA GLY A 374 28.23 -1.84 -10.09
C GLY A 374 27.99 -1.01 -8.82
N LYS A 375 26.73 -0.75 -8.44
CA LYS A 375 26.35 0.11 -7.31
C LYS A 375 26.59 -0.52 -5.92
N GLY A 376 27.22 -1.69 -5.86
CA GLY A 376 27.37 -2.48 -4.64
C GLY A 376 26.05 -3.10 -4.17
N ASP A 377 26.15 -4.14 -3.35
CA ASP A 377 24.98 -4.82 -2.80
C ASP A 377 24.37 -4.01 -1.66
N GLN A 378 23.04 -3.96 -1.65
CA GLN A 378 22.28 -3.12 -0.73
C GLN A 378 21.56 -3.98 0.28
N LEU A 379 21.83 -3.82 1.56
CA LEU A 379 21.01 -4.46 2.60
C LEU A 379 19.75 -3.62 2.81
N VAL A 380 18.59 -4.21 2.53
CA VAL A 380 17.28 -3.61 2.79
C VAL A 380 16.68 -4.24 4.03
N MET A 381 16.27 -3.41 4.99
CA MET A 381 15.62 -3.84 6.23
C MET A 381 14.25 -3.18 6.38
N LEU A 382 13.21 -3.98 6.61
CA LEU A 382 11.90 -3.49 7.01
C LEU A 382 11.85 -3.26 8.52
N THR A 383 11.53 -2.05 8.94
CA THR A 383 11.43 -1.68 10.37
C THR A 383 10.06 -2.04 10.95
N ASP A 384 9.94 -2.01 12.27
CA ASP A 384 8.68 -2.26 12.99
C ASP A 384 7.58 -1.23 12.67
N ASP A 385 7.96 -0.02 12.26
CA ASP A 385 7.05 1.01 11.75
C ASP A 385 6.79 0.89 10.24
N GLU A 386 7.15 -0.26 9.66
CA GLU A 386 6.88 -0.67 8.29
C GLU A 386 7.59 0.15 7.22
N ARG A 387 8.72 0.79 7.54
CA ARG A 387 9.55 1.53 6.57
C ARG A 387 10.73 0.70 6.11
N LEU A 388 11.24 0.99 4.92
CA LEU A 388 12.45 0.36 4.43
C LEU A 388 13.65 1.26 4.76
N LYS A 389 14.66 0.65 5.39
CA LYS A 389 15.99 1.22 5.55
C LYS A 389 16.95 0.52 4.60
N VAL A 390 17.82 1.28 3.95
CA VAL A 390 18.86 0.75 3.07
C VAL A 390 20.21 1.01 3.69
N PHE A 391 21.04 -0.02 3.73
CA PHE A 391 22.39 0.02 4.28
C PHE A 391 23.42 -0.40 3.24
N GLN A 392 24.59 0.22 3.28
CA GLN A 392 25.71 -0.02 2.37
C GLN A 392 27.03 -0.23 3.10
N GLY A 393 27.93 -0.95 2.43
CA GLY A 393 29.32 -1.13 2.82
C GLY A 393 29.51 -2.03 4.04
N ASN A 394 30.78 -2.29 4.34
CA ASN A 394 31.16 -3.08 5.51
C ASN A 394 30.82 -2.27 6.78
N GLY A 395 30.03 -2.85 7.68
CA GLY A 395 29.52 -2.16 8.88
C GLY A 395 28.12 -1.57 8.76
N ASN A 396 27.39 -1.84 7.66
CA ASN A 396 25.97 -1.49 7.51
C ASN A 396 25.68 0.00 7.73
N THR A 397 26.29 0.88 6.92
CA THR A 397 26.03 2.33 7.01
C THR A 397 24.65 2.63 6.45
N LEU A 398 23.80 3.31 7.23
CA LEU A 398 22.46 3.71 6.78
C LEU A 398 22.58 4.81 5.71
N VAL A 399 22.08 4.52 4.51
CA VAL A 399 22.13 5.46 3.37
C VAL A 399 20.76 6.01 2.98
N HIS A 400 19.68 5.27 3.26
CA HIS A 400 18.32 5.72 2.91
C HIS A 400 17.26 5.17 3.87
N THR A 401 16.18 5.94 4.08
CA THR A 401 14.97 5.50 4.79
C THR A 401 13.74 5.99 4.04
N THR A 402 12.78 5.11 3.77
CA THR A 402 11.58 5.48 3.02
C THR A 402 10.59 6.27 3.87
N MET A 403 9.96 7.28 3.26
CA MET A 403 8.83 8.01 3.86
C MET A 403 7.51 7.26 3.77
N GLU A 404 7.45 6.20 2.97
CA GLU A 404 6.28 5.34 2.83
C GLU A 404 6.36 4.11 3.75
N ARG A 405 5.19 3.56 4.09
CA ARG A 405 5.04 2.29 4.82
C ARG A 405 4.70 1.15 3.85
N PHE A 406 5.22 -0.04 4.14
CA PHE A 406 5.14 -1.27 3.35
C PHE A 406 4.71 -2.46 4.22
N SER A 407 4.71 -3.69 3.68
CA SER A 407 4.24 -4.91 4.35
C SER A 407 2.73 -4.89 4.63
N GLY A 408 2.25 -4.31 5.73
CA GLY A 408 0.81 -4.34 6.05
C GLY A 408 0.30 -5.73 6.40
N SER A 409 1.12 -6.55 7.04
CA SER A 409 0.68 -7.85 7.54
C SER A 409 -0.28 -7.71 8.71
N SER A 410 -1.25 -8.61 8.80
CA SER A 410 -2.16 -8.74 9.95
C SER A 410 -1.72 -9.80 10.96
N THR A 411 -0.75 -10.65 10.61
CA THR A 411 -0.20 -11.68 11.50
C THR A 411 0.84 -11.04 12.41
N GLY A 412 0.76 -11.26 13.72
CA GLY A 412 1.73 -10.69 14.65
C GLY A 412 1.76 -11.37 16.01
N MET A 413 2.88 -11.19 16.71
CA MET A 413 3.14 -11.65 18.07
C MET A 413 2.85 -10.51 19.06
N ASP A 414 2.04 -10.79 20.08
CA ASP A 414 1.73 -9.81 21.12
C ASP A 414 2.90 -9.76 22.11
N HIS A 415 3.51 -8.59 22.23
CA HIS A 415 4.72 -8.37 23.02
C HIS A 415 4.51 -7.27 24.06
N TYR A 416 4.61 -7.63 25.33
CA TYR A 416 4.51 -6.69 26.43
C TYR A 416 5.88 -6.13 26.78
N LYS A 417 6.07 -4.82 26.60
CA LYS A 417 7.29 -4.13 27.06
C LYS A 417 7.22 -3.96 28.59
N GLY A 418 7.58 -4.99 29.34
CA GLY A 418 7.79 -4.88 30.80
C GLY A 418 9.10 -4.18 31.13
N MET A 419 9.13 -3.37 32.20
CA MET A 419 10.40 -2.93 32.77
C MET A 419 11.11 -4.12 33.44
N PRO A 420 12.42 -4.31 33.25
CA PRO A 420 13.16 -5.37 33.94
C PRO A 420 12.95 -5.30 35.45
N GLY A 421 12.48 -6.39 36.06
CA GLY A 421 12.28 -6.50 37.52
C GLY A 421 10.91 -6.10 38.06
N LEU A 422 10.01 -5.53 37.24
CA LEU A 422 8.58 -5.43 37.56
C LEU A 422 7.79 -6.37 36.65
N GLY A 423 6.94 -7.21 37.24
CA GLY A 423 6.06 -8.09 36.47
C GLY A 423 5.21 -7.33 35.45
N VAL A 424 4.86 -7.98 34.35
CA VAL A 424 3.96 -7.42 33.36
C VAL A 424 2.52 -7.54 33.87
N ASP A 425 1.90 -6.42 34.20
CA ASP A 425 0.45 -6.40 34.48
C ASP A 425 -0.32 -6.43 33.16
N LYS A 426 -0.70 -7.65 32.74
CA LYS A 426 -1.47 -7.91 31.52
C LYS A 426 -2.87 -7.27 31.52
N ASN A 427 -3.37 -6.80 32.67
CA ASN A 427 -4.69 -6.18 32.78
C ASN A 427 -4.67 -4.68 32.43
N TYR A 428 -3.53 -4.00 32.59
CA TYR A 428 -3.41 -2.54 32.41
C TYR A 428 -2.48 -2.12 31.26
N GLN A 429 -1.53 -2.96 30.85
CA GLN A 429 -0.67 -2.67 29.70
C GLN A 429 -1.20 -3.31 28.42
N LEU A 430 -1.52 -2.46 27.43
CA LEU A 430 -1.81 -2.93 26.09
C LEU A 430 -0.51 -3.44 25.43
N PRO A 431 -0.47 -4.70 24.92
CA PRO A 431 0.73 -5.23 24.30
C PRO A 431 1.09 -4.46 23.03
N SER A 432 2.39 -4.19 22.84
CA SER A 432 2.94 -3.80 21.55
C SER A 432 2.96 -5.03 20.64
N LYS A 433 2.63 -4.91 19.34
CA LYS A 433 2.54 -6.07 18.45
C LYS A 433 3.68 -6.05 17.44
N TYR A 434 4.45 -7.13 17.35
CA TYR A 434 5.42 -7.34 16.28
C TYR A 434 4.74 -8.09 15.14
N TYR A 435 4.60 -7.45 13.99
CA TYR A 435 3.92 -8.04 12.84
C TYR A 435 4.90 -8.81 11.95
N ALA A 436 4.47 -9.94 11.42
CA ALA A 436 5.24 -10.71 10.45
C ALA A 436 5.54 -9.85 9.23
N PRO A 437 6.82 -9.55 8.94
CA PRO A 437 7.20 -8.86 7.71
C PRO A 437 6.71 -9.65 6.49
N MET A 438 6.06 -8.99 5.53
CA MET A 438 5.89 -9.59 4.22
C MET A 438 7.24 -9.76 3.52
N ASN A 439 7.32 -10.77 2.66
CA ASN A 439 8.53 -11.09 1.92
C ASN A 439 9.05 -9.88 1.13
N LEU A 440 10.29 -9.50 1.39
CA LEU A 440 11.08 -8.61 0.55
C LEU A 440 11.72 -9.47 -0.54
N ILE A 441 11.35 -9.25 -1.81
CA ILE A 441 11.81 -10.08 -2.93
C ILE A 441 12.70 -9.24 -3.84
N ALA A 442 14.00 -9.53 -3.85
CA ALA A 442 14.92 -9.00 -4.85
C ALA A 442 14.87 -9.86 -6.12
N ALA A 443 14.57 -9.25 -7.26
CA ALA A 443 14.44 -9.96 -8.53
C ALA A 443 14.92 -9.12 -9.72
N ASP A 444 15.49 -9.79 -10.72
CA ASP A 444 15.79 -9.25 -12.05
C ASP A 444 14.76 -9.80 -13.05
N ILE A 445 13.60 -9.13 -13.12
CA ILE A 445 12.41 -9.62 -13.83
C ILE A 445 12.60 -9.60 -15.36
N GLY A 446 13.47 -8.72 -15.87
CA GLY A 446 13.74 -8.59 -17.31
C GLY A 446 15.05 -9.24 -17.75
N HIS A 447 15.75 -9.94 -16.86
CA HIS A 447 17.11 -10.46 -17.10
C HIS A 447 18.08 -9.38 -17.61
N THR A 448 17.87 -8.12 -17.22
CA THR A 448 18.67 -6.98 -17.68
C THR A 448 19.91 -6.77 -16.81
N GLY A 449 19.98 -7.46 -15.67
CA GLY A 449 20.94 -7.20 -14.59
C GLY A 449 20.54 -6.04 -13.69
N GLU A 450 19.31 -5.52 -13.82
CA GLU A 450 18.77 -4.47 -12.96
C GLU A 450 17.77 -5.06 -11.96
N TYR A 451 18.23 -5.23 -10.72
CA TYR A 451 17.38 -5.77 -9.67
C TYR A 451 16.38 -4.74 -9.15
N VAL A 452 15.17 -5.22 -8.89
CA VAL A 452 14.13 -4.51 -8.14
C VAL A 452 13.82 -5.23 -6.85
N MET A 453 13.41 -4.46 -5.84
CA MET A 453 12.84 -4.94 -4.59
C MET A 453 11.32 -4.86 -4.68
N LEU A 454 10.67 -6.02 -4.76
CA LEU A 454 9.22 -6.12 -4.70
C LEU A 454 8.75 -6.06 -3.25
N VAL A 455 7.83 -5.14 -2.99
CA VAL A 455 7.23 -4.93 -1.67
C VAL A 455 5.74 -4.65 -1.78
N ASN A 456 4.96 -5.14 -0.81
CA ASN A 456 3.57 -4.76 -0.70
C ASN A 456 3.45 -3.37 -0.07
N LYS A 457 2.70 -2.48 -0.71
CA LYS A 457 2.23 -1.21 -0.15
C LYS A 457 0.76 -1.35 0.24
N PRO A 458 0.46 -1.45 1.54
CA PRO A 458 -0.93 -1.46 1.99
C PRO A 458 -1.60 -0.11 1.73
N ILE A 459 -2.86 -0.13 1.28
CA ILE A 459 -3.69 1.06 1.14
C ILE A 459 -4.85 0.96 2.14
N SER A 460 -4.81 1.81 3.15
CA SER A 460 -5.90 1.98 4.10
C SER A 460 -5.89 3.39 4.66
N THR A 461 -7.03 4.07 4.54
CA THR A 461 -7.25 5.39 5.14
C THR A 461 -7.35 5.31 6.66
N ALA A 462 -7.81 4.17 7.20
CA ALA A 462 -7.97 3.95 8.63
C ALA A 462 -6.67 3.51 9.32
N SER A 463 -5.84 2.67 8.70
CA SER A 463 -4.56 2.25 9.28
C SER A 463 -3.52 3.38 9.36
N GLN A 464 -3.68 4.43 8.54
CA GLN A 464 -2.88 5.65 8.62
C GLN A 464 -3.15 6.46 9.90
N MET A 465 -4.30 6.25 10.53
CA MET A 465 -4.73 6.95 11.76
C MET A 465 -4.66 6.04 13.00
N PHE A 466 -4.69 4.71 12.83
CA PHE A 466 -4.66 3.72 13.91
C PHE A 466 -3.68 2.57 13.59
N ASP A 467 -2.48 2.60 14.18
CA ASP A 467 -1.41 1.61 13.89
C ASP A 467 -1.78 0.14 14.20
N ARG A 468 -2.78 -0.09 15.07
CA ARG A 468 -3.31 -1.44 15.40
C ARG A 468 -4.44 -1.90 14.48
N TYR A 469 -5.05 -1.00 13.70
CA TYR A 469 -6.10 -1.36 12.75
C TYR A 469 -5.46 -1.89 11.46
N ARG A 470 -5.15 -3.19 11.45
CA ARG A 470 -4.54 -3.89 10.31
C ARG A 470 -5.60 -4.44 9.35
N TYR A 471 -6.43 -3.55 8.85
CA TYR A 471 -7.35 -3.85 7.75
C TYR A 471 -6.98 -3.00 6.53
N PHE A 472 -6.62 -3.71 5.47
CA PHE A 472 -6.14 -3.14 4.23
C PHE A 472 -7.09 -3.57 3.12
N PRO A 473 -8.14 -2.77 2.83
CA PRO A 473 -9.12 -3.13 1.80
C PRO A 473 -8.49 -3.18 0.40
N GLN A 474 -7.33 -2.53 0.23
CA GLN A 474 -6.57 -2.49 -1.01
C GLN A 474 -5.08 -2.63 -0.73
N GLY A 475 -4.34 -3.17 -1.70
CA GLY A 475 -2.88 -3.19 -1.72
C GLY A 475 -2.33 -2.91 -3.12
N GLU A 476 -1.09 -2.47 -3.21
CA GLU A 476 -0.33 -2.33 -4.46
C GLU A 476 1.01 -3.04 -4.28
N ILE A 477 1.46 -3.82 -5.26
CA ILE A 477 2.83 -4.34 -5.25
C ILE A 477 3.71 -3.31 -5.95
N HIS A 478 4.74 -2.85 -5.25
CA HIS A 478 5.69 -1.85 -5.71
C HIS A 478 7.02 -2.53 -6.03
N ALA A 479 7.58 -2.24 -7.20
CA ALA A 479 8.93 -2.63 -7.57
C ALA A 479 9.85 -1.44 -7.43
N LEU A 480 10.66 -1.45 -6.36
CA LEU A 480 11.58 -0.37 -6.05
C LEU A 480 12.97 -0.68 -6.61
N TYR A 481 13.66 0.30 -7.16
CA TYR A 481 15.03 0.15 -7.64
C TYR A 481 15.97 1.11 -6.90
N TRP A 482 17.24 0.74 -6.78
CA TRP A 482 18.26 1.60 -6.20
C TRP A 482 18.83 2.55 -7.26
N ASP A 483 18.57 3.84 -7.12
CA ASP A 483 19.06 4.86 -8.06
C ASP A 483 20.50 5.30 -7.77
N GLY A 484 21.01 5.05 -6.56
CA GLY A 484 22.33 5.50 -6.09
C GLY A 484 22.25 6.36 -4.83
N VAL A 485 21.08 6.94 -4.54
CA VAL A 485 20.80 7.82 -3.40
C VAL A 485 19.62 7.30 -2.58
N GLY A 486 18.62 6.71 -3.23
CA GLY A 486 17.39 6.24 -2.60
C GLY A 486 16.73 5.09 -3.35
N LEU A 487 15.64 4.60 -2.76
CA LEU A 487 14.74 3.65 -3.42
C LEU A 487 13.72 4.42 -4.26
N GLY A 488 13.89 4.37 -5.57
CA GLY A 488 12.93 4.91 -6.54
C GLY A 488 11.88 3.87 -6.91
N LEU A 489 10.66 4.31 -7.25
CA LEU A 489 9.65 3.42 -7.80
C LEU A 489 9.95 3.13 -9.27
N LYS A 490 10.19 1.86 -9.64
CA LYS A 490 10.33 1.45 -11.03
C LYS A 490 8.96 1.27 -11.67
N TRP A 491 8.09 0.52 -11.00
CA TRP A 491 6.71 0.30 -11.41
C TRP A 491 5.88 -0.18 -10.23
N LYS A 492 4.56 -0.18 -10.39
CA LYS A 492 3.62 -0.77 -9.43
C LYS A 492 2.44 -1.43 -10.10
N THR A 493 1.81 -2.37 -9.42
CA THR A 493 0.55 -2.97 -9.89
C THR A 493 -0.61 -1.99 -9.80
N ARG A 494 -1.70 -2.29 -10.51
CA ARG A 494 -3.02 -1.72 -10.19
C ARG A 494 -3.40 -2.09 -8.74
N ARG A 495 -4.34 -1.33 -8.17
CA ARG A 495 -4.86 -1.63 -6.83
C ARG A 495 -5.52 -3.00 -6.80
N ILE A 496 -5.00 -3.87 -5.94
CA ILE A 496 -5.53 -5.20 -5.71
C ILE A 496 -6.59 -5.08 -4.60
N ARG A 497 -7.81 -5.56 -4.87
CA ARG A 497 -8.89 -5.56 -3.88
C ARG A 497 -8.68 -6.71 -2.89
N GLY A 498 -8.74 -6.41 -1.59
CA GLY A 498 -8.48 -7.35 -0.52
C GLY A 498 -7.15 -7.08 0.19
N SER A 499 -6.98 -7.68 1.36
CA SER A 499 -5.74 -7.56 2.12
C SER A 499 -4.72 -8.54 1.56
N VAL A 500 -3.64 -8.00 0.99
CA VAL A 500 -2.48 -8.81 0.60
C VAL A 500 -1.95 -9.50 1.84
N ALA A 501 -1.75 -10.81 1.77
CA ALA A 501 -1.22 -11.64 2.85
C ALA A 501 0.21 -12.10 2.55
N ALA A 502 0.48 -12.41 1.28
CA ALA A 502 1.78 -12.86 0.81
C ALA A 502 1.97 -12.53 -0.67
N VAL A 503 3.23 -12.43 -1.08
CA VAL A 503 3.65 -12.23 -2.46
C VAL A 503 4.80 -13.19 -2.73
N ASP A 504 4.82 -13.77 -3.92
CA ASP A 504 5.92 -14.56 -4.43
C ASP A 504 6.12 -14.34 -5.94
N LEU A 505 7.26 -14.79 -6.47
CA LEU A 505 7.64 -14.65 -7.87
C LEU A 505 8.08 -16.00 -8.43
N ALA A 506 7.23 -16.63 -9.22
CA ALA A 506 7.46 -17.96 -9.78
C ALA A 506 6.49 -18.21 -10.94
N ASP A 507 6.79 -19.18 -11.81
CA ASP A 507 5.82 -19.71 -12.77
C ASP A 507 4.81 -20.61 -12.03
N ALA A 508 3.72 -20.02 -11.55
CA ALA A 508 2.74 -20.72 -10.71
C ALA A 508 1.80 -21.62 -11.52
N THR A 509 1.79 -21.45 -12.84
CA THR A 509 0.87 -22.10 -13.76
C THR A 509 1.57 -23.16 -14.61
N ASN A 510 2.89 -23.26 -14.50
CA ASN A 510 3.75 -24.20 -15.22
C ASN A 510 3.67 -24.03 -16.73
N ASN A 511 3.56 -22.78 -17.19
CA ASN A 511 3.46 -22.43 -18.60
C ASN A 511 4.75 -21.84 -19.19
N GLY A 512 5.82 -21.74 -18.38
CA GLY A 512 7.11 -21.16 -18.75
C GLY A 512 7.19 -19.63 -18.59
N VAL A 513 6.12 -18.97 -18.15
CA VAL A 513 6.08 -17.52 -17.91
C VAL A 513 6.18 -17.25 -16.42
N LEU A 514 7.05 -16.32 -16.05
CA LEU A 514 7.18 -15.90 -14.65
C LEU A 514 5.92 -15.16 -14.20
N ASP A 515 5.30 -15.54 -13.08
CA ASP A 515 4.15 -14.83 -12.53
C ASP A 515 4.52 -14.04 -11.28
N LEU A 516 3.92 -12.86 -11.13
CA LEU A 516 3.75 -12.25 -9.81
C LEU A 516 2.55 -12.91 -9.13
N VAL A 517 2.81 -13.70 -8.09
CA VAL A 517 1.79 -14.47 -7.37
C VAL A 517 1.42 -13.72 -6.10
N VAL A 518 0.14 -13.42 -5.92
CA VAL A 518 -0.37 -12.63 -4.80
C VAL A 518 -1.44 -13.42 -4.05
N GLY A 519 -1.17 -13.69 -2.77
CA GLY A 519 -2.13 -14.26 -1.84
C GLY A 519 -2.96 -13.16 -1.17
N LEU A 520 -4.29 -13.29 -1.21
CA LEU A 520 -5.22 -12.30 -0.67
C LEU A 520 -6.10 -12.93 0.42
N ASN A 521 -6.28 -12.20 1.51
CA ASN A 521 -7.33 -12.45 2.49
C ASN A 521 -8.51 -11.53 2.25
N THR A 522 -9.71 -12.08 2.38
CA THR A 522 -10.97 -11.40 2.12
C THR A 522 -11.61 -10.94 3.42
N SER A 523 -12.42 -9.90 3.35
CA SER A 523 -13.28 -9.49 4.46
C SER A 523 -14.53 -10.37 4.50
N PRO A 524 -15.04 -10.72 5.70
CA PRO A 524 -16.41 -11.20 5.83
C PRO A 524 -17.36 -10.07 5.40
N ASP A 525 -18.27 -10.32 4.47
CA ASP A 525 -19.38 -9.38 4.24
C ASP A 525 -20.26 -9.39 5.49
N LEU A 526 -20.50 -8.20 6.06
CA LEU A 526 -21.48 -7.96 7.13
C LEU A 526 -21.32 -8.80 8.43
N GLY A 527 -20.11 -9.25 8.74
CA GLY A 527 -19.78 -9.82 10.06
C GLY A 527 -20.25 -11.26 10.30
N ILE A 528 -20.83 -11.94 9.30
CA ILE A 528 -21.18 -13.36 9.38
C ILE A 528 -20.39 -14.11 8.29
N GLY A 529 -19.25 -14.68 8.69
CA GLY A 529 -18.41 -15.51 7.82
C GLY A 529 -16.97 -15.61 8.30
N SER A 530 -16.32 -16.75 8.04
CA SER A 530 -14.87 -16.87 8.24
C SER A 530 -14.12 -16.12 7.14
N ARG A 531 -12.99 -15.48 7.47
CA ARG A 531 -12.10 -14.88 6.48
C ARG A 531 -11.60 -15.96 5.53
N GLN A 532 -11.86 -15.77 4.24
CA GLN A 532 -11.43 -16.68 3.18
C GLN A 532 -10.18 -16.13 2.50
N CYS A 533 -9.38 -16.99 1.91
CA CYS A 533 -8.25 -16.59 1.09
C CYS A 533 -8.42 -16.99 -0.37
N MET A 534 -7.63 -16.37 -1.24
CA MET A 534 -7.58 -16.68 -2.66
C MET A 534 -6.22 -16.28 -3.20
N ILE A 535 -5.83 -16.86 -4.33
CA ILE A 535 -4.57 -16.59 -5.00
C ILE A 535 -4.85 -15.94 -6.34
N THR A 536 -4.02 -14.97 -6.69
CA THR A 536 -4.04 -14.31 -8.00
C THR A 536 -2.64 -14.36 -8.60
N ALA A 537 -2.51 -14.81 -9.84
CA ALA A 537 -1.26 -14.80 -10.58
C ALA A 537 -1.35 -13.79 -11.73
N TYR A 538 -0.33 -12.94 -11.85
CA TYR A 538 -0.17 -11.95 -12.91
C TYR A 538 1.03 -12.35 -13.76
N PRO A 539 0.81 -12.85 -14.99
CA PRO A 539 1.91 -13.22 -15.88
C PRO A 539 2.79 -12.02 -16.17
N LEU A 540 4.08 -12.13 -15.90
CA LEU A 540 5.12 -11.15 -16.19
C LEU A 540 5.74 -11.46 -17.55
N ASP A 541 4.94 -11.33 -18.60
CA ASP A 541 5.49 -11.40 -19.94
C ASP A 541 6.30 -10.13 -20.23
N VAL A 542 7.60 -10.32 -20.46
CA VAL A 542 8.57 -9.29 -20.83
C VAL A 542 8.83 -9.26 -22.34
N SER A 543 8.13 -10.09 -23.13
CA SER A 543 8.13 -10.02 -24.58
C SER A 543 7.55 -8.66 -25.04
N ALA A 544 8.09 -8.11 -26.12
CA ALA A 544 7.74 -6.78 -26.60
C ALA A 544 6.24 -6.70 -26.92
N THR A 545 5.47 -6.03 -26.06
CA THR A 545 4.05 -5.79 -26.33
C THR A 545 3.90 -4.73 -27.40
N ASP A 546 3.01 -4.97 -28.37
CA ASP A 546 2.65 -4.00 -29.41
C ASP A 546 2.13 -2.70 -28.77
N PRO A 547 2.74 -1.54 -29.05
CA PRO A 547 2.29 -0.24 -28.54
C PRO A 547 0.88 0.18 -29.01
N ASN A 548 0.25 -0.57 -29.91
CA ASN A 548 -1.07 -0.28 -30.47
C ASN A 548 -2.24 -1.04 -29.83
N THR A 549 -2.02 -1.84 -28.77
CA THR A 549 -3.11 -2.55 -28.09
C THR A 549 -4.12 -1.57 -27.45
N PRO A 550 -5.42 -1.60 -27.81
CA PRO A 550 -6.42 -0.67 -27.28
C PRO A 550 -6.67 -0.82 -25.77
N ALA A 551 -7.06 0.28 -25.11
CA ALA A 551 -7.48 0.27 -23.70
C ALA A 551 -8.91 -0.27 -23.55
N ASP A 552 -9.12 -1.24 -22.65
CA ASP A 552 -10.45 -1.77 -22.33
C ASP A 552 -11.19 -0.86 -21.31
N MET A 553 -12.46 -0.59 -21.59
CA MET A 553 -13.37 0.27 -20.82
C MET A 553 -14.38 -0.50 -19.96
N SER A 554 -14.25 -1.83 -19.84
CA SER A 554 -15.19 -2.69 -19.10
C SER A 554 -15.37 -2.38 -17.61
N ASP A 555 -14.52 -1.53 -17.02
CA ASP A 555 -14.64 -1.09 -15.61
C ASP A 555 -15.63 0.07 -15.39
N PHE A 556 -16.34 0.53 -16.43
CA PHE A 556 -17.36 1.59 -16.33
C PHE A 556 -18.82 1.12 -16.40
N GLU A 557 -19.11 -0.16 -16.62
CA GLU A 557 -20.48 -0.65 -16.64
C GLU A 557 -20.69 -1.77 -15.61
N VAL A 558 -20.99 -1.36 -14.38
CA VAL A 558 -21.86 -2.19 -13.53
C VAL A 558 -23.28 -1.89 -13.99
N ASN A 559 -23.80 -2.75 -14.86
CA ASN A 559 -25.21 -2.76 -15.21
C ASN A 559 -26.00 -3.18 -13.94
N PRO A 560 -26.94 -2.36 -13.43
CA PRO A 560 -27.72 -2.72 -12.27
C PRO A 560 -28.87 -3.62 -12.71
N ASN A 561 -28.65 -4.94 -12.66
CA ASN A 561 -29.74 -5.93 -12.58
C ASN A 561 -29.38 -6.98 -11.53
#